data_AF-A0AB38SJR2-F1
#
_entry.id   AF-A0AB38SJR2-F1
#
_cell.length_a   1.000
_cell.length_b   1.000
_cell.length_c   1.000
_cell.angle_alpha   90.00
_cell.angle_beta   90.00
_cell.angle_gamma   90.00
#
_symmetry.space_group_name_H-M   'P 1'
#
loop_
_entity.id
_entity.type
_entity.pdbx_description
1 polymer ?
#
loop_
_entity_poly.entity_id
_entity_poly.type
_entity_poly.pdbx_seq_one_letter_code
_entity_poly.pdbx_strand_id
1 'polypeptide(L)' 'MLKTPHAMPLVDFINETIEVLHQQPTPHEIKVKRLSVLRDAEAEGRFEQTFNMLNGTH' A
#
# COMPACT_ATOMS: atom_id res chain seq x y z
N MET A 1 -12.29 8.87 16.27
CA MET A 1 -11.47 8.37 15.14
C MET A 1 -10.28 7.64 15.72
N LEU A 2 -10.17 6.32 15.55
CA LEU A 2 -8.94 5.59 15.91
C LEU A 2 -7.82 6.08 14.97
N LYS A 3 -6.90 6.90 15.48
CA LYS A 3 -5.65 7.20 14.78
C LYS A 3 -4.67 6.07 15.10
N THR A 4 -4.56 5.09 14.23
CA THR A 4 -3.39 4.21 14.23
C THR A 4 -2.27 5.00 13.56
N PRO A 5 -1.16 5.33 14.26
CA PRO A 5 -0.12 6.23 13.73
C PRO A 5 0.53 5.75 12.43
N HIS A 6 0.41 4.46 12.12
CA HIS A 6 0.99 3.82 10.94
C HIS A 6 -0.01 3.63 9.78
N ALA A 7 -1.31 3.74 10.04
CA ALA A 7 -2.32 3.55 9.00
C ALA A 7 -2.55 4.84 8.21
N MET A 8 -2.80 4.69 6.91
CA MET A 8 -3.32 5.78 6.08
C MET A 8 -4.71 6.18 6.61
N PRO A 9 -5.02 7.48 6.73
CA PRO A 9 -6.39 7.91 6.97
C PRO A 9 -7.33 7.34 5.90
N LEU A 10 -8.52 6.89 6.32
CA LEU A 10 -9.47 6.25 5.41
C LEU A 10 -9.82 7.12 4.19
N VAL A 11 -9.99 8.42 4.41
CA VAL A 11 -10.30 9.37 3.32
C VAL A 11 -9.19 9.43 2.28
N ASP A 12 -7.93 9.44 2.72
CA ASP A 12 -6.78 9.49 1.81
C ASP A 12 -6.68 8.18 1.01
N PHE A 13 -6.91 7.03 1.67
CA PHE A 13 -6.92 5.73 1.02
C PHE A 13 -8.00 5.63 -0.06
N ILE A 14 -9.22 6.12 0.24
CA ILE A 14 -10.33 6.13 -0.72
C ILE A 14 -9.99 7.01 -1.92
N ASN A 15 -9.48 8.23 -1.67
CA ASN A 15 -9.12 9.16 -2.73
C ASN A 15 -8.08 8.54 -3.67
N GLU A 16 -6.99 8.00 -3.12
CA GLU A 16 -5.94 7.35 -3.91
C GLU A 16 -6.47 6.15 -4.69
N THR A 17 -7.32 5.32 -4.08
CA THR A 17 -7.91 4.16 -4.74
C THR A 17 -8.73 4.56 -5.96
N ILE A 18 -9.61 5.57 -5.83
CA ILE A 18 -10.44 6.04 -6.93
C ILE A 18 -9.60 6.72 -8.01
N GLU A 19 -8.55 7.45 -7.64
CA GLU A 19 -7.61 8.02 -8.60
C GLU A 19 -6.95 6.94 -9.46
N VAL A 20 -6.43 5.86 -8.86
CA VAL A 20 -5.79 4.76 -9.60
C VAL A 20 -6.79 4.04 -10.50
N LEU A 21 -8.01 3.80 -10.02
CA LEU A 21 -9.06 3.12 -10.80
C LEU A 21 -9.51 3.90 -12.04
N HIS A 22 -9.41 5.23 -12.02
CA HIS A 22 -9.75 6.07 -13.16
C HIS A 22 -8.60 6.29 -14.16
N GLN A 23 -7.38 5.82 -13.88
CA GLN A 23 -6.23 6.01 -14.77
C GLN A 23 -6.45 5.32 -16.12
N GLN A 24 -6.15 6.04 -17.21
CA GLN A 24 -6.21 5.54 -18.58
C GLN A 24 -4.91 5.82 -19.34
N PRO A 25 -4.33 4.82 -20.04
CA PRO A 25 -4.79 3.43 -20.10
C PRO A 25 -4.72 2.75 -18.72
N THR A 26 -5.60 1.77 -18.47
CA THR A 26 -5.61 1.02 -17.21
C THR A 26 -4.22 0.46 -16.93
N PRO A 27 -3.62 0.75 -15.76
CA PRO A 27 -2.34 0.17 -15.38
C PRO A 27 -2.42 -1.35 -15.34
N HIS A 28 -1.31 -2.01 -15.65
CA HIS A 28 -1.21 -3.47 -15.54
C HIS A 28 -1.46 -3.97 -14.10
N GLU A 29 -1.20 -3.13 -13.10
CA GLU A 29 -1.43 -3.41 -11.68
C GLU A 29 -2.09 -2.20 -11.02
N ILE A 30 -3.25 -2.41 -10.40
CA ILE A 30 -3.96 -1.40 -9.60
C ILE A 30 -3.42 -1.45 -8.18
N LYS A 31 -2.64 -0.45 -7.79
CA LYS A 31 -2.06 -0.35 -6.45
C LYS A 31 -2.00 1.08 -5.94
N VAL A 32 -2.22 1.22 -4.63
CA VAL A 32 -1.82 2.43 -3.91
C VAL A 32 -0.30 2.49 -3.81
N LYS A 33 0.27 3.70 -3.83
CA LYS A 33 1.69 3.98 -3.76
C LYS A 33 2.36 3.30 -2.57
N ARG A 34 1.69 3.26 -1.42
CA ARG A 34 2.20 2.62 -0.20
C ARG A 34 2.43 1.11 -0.35
N LEU A 35 1.75 0.45 -1.31
CA LEU A 35 1.97 -0.98 -1.60
C LEU A 35 3.33 -1.24 -2.28
N SER A 36 3.96 -0.23 -2.89
CA SER A 36 5.17 -0.43 -3.71
C SER A 36 6.29 -1.11 -2.93
N VAL A 37 6.51 -0.76 -1.66
CA VAL A 37 7.54 -1.38 -0.81
C VAL A 37 7.31 -2.89 -0.64
N LEU A 38 6.06 -3.32 -0.48
CA LEU A 38 5.72 -4.74 -0.38
C LEU A 38 5.84 -5.44 -1.74
N ARG A 39 5.48 -4.76 -2.82
CA ARG A 39 5.61 -5.30 -4.18
C ARG A 39 7.06 -5.50 -4.60
N ASP A 40 7.92 -4.54 -4.28
CA ASP A 40 9.36 -4.63 -4.51
C ASP A 40 9.98 -5.73 -3.64
N ALA A 41 9.60 -5.82 -2.37
CA ALA A 41 10.04 -6.88 -1.47
C ALA A 41 9.62 -8.28 -1.94
N GLU A 42 8.44 -8.43 -2.53
CA GLU A 42 7.99 -9.68 -3.16
C GLU A 42 8.86 -10.04 -4.35
N ALA A 43 9.10 -9.10 -5.27
CA ALA A 43 9.96 -9.31 -6.44
C ALA A 43 11.41 -9.69 -6.05
N GLU A 44 11.88 -9.19 -4.91
CA GLU A 44 13.21 -9.44 -4.37
C GLU A 44 13.29 -10.64 -3.41
N GLY A 45 12.19 -11.36 -3.16
CA GLY A 45 12.15 -12.51 -2.26
C GLY A 45 12.31 -12.17 -0.76
N ARG A 46 12.13 -10.90 -0.37
CA ARG A 46 12.23 -10.41 1.02
C ARG A 46 10.88 -9.96 1.60
N PHE A 47 9.76 -10.46 1.05
CA PHE A 47 8.41 -10.08 1.47
C PHE A 47 8.19 -10.30 2.97
N GLU A 48 8.42 -11.51 3.47
CA GLU A 48 8.21 -11.87 4.89
C GLU A 48 8.95 -10.95 5.86
N GLN A 49 10.24 -10.69 5.59
CA GLN A 49 11.04 -9.77 6.40
C GLN A 49 10.44 -8.35 6.41
N THR A 50 10.03 -7.86 5.23
CA THR A 50 9.49 -6.50 5.07
C THR A 50 8.11 -6.37 5.71
N PHE A 51 7.25 -7.37 5.54
CA PHE A 51 5.93 -7.42 6.14
C PHE A 51 6.00 -7.41 7.67
N ASN A 52 6.88 -8.22 8.25
CA ASN A 52 7.09 -8.26 9.70
C ASN A 52 7.68 -6.95 10.24
N MET A 53 8.57 -6.28 9.50
CA MET A 53 9.08 -4.97 9.89
C MET A 53 7.98 -3.91 9.94
N LEU A 54 7.04 -3.92 8.99
CA LEU A 54 5.95 -2.94 8.92
C LEU A 54 4.85 -3.18 9.97
N ASN A 55 4.63 -4.44 10.37
CA ASN A 55 3.56 -4.83 11.29
C ASN A 55 4.05 -5.19 12.71
N GLY A 56 5.36 -5.27 12.94
CA GLY A 56 5.96 -5.73 14.20
C GLY A 56 5.83 -4.78 15.39
N THR A 57 4.99 -3.75 15.31
CA THR A 57 4.76 -2.75 16.38
C THR A 57 3.30 -2.74 16.87
N HIS A 58 2.68 -3.92 16.96
CA HIS A 58 1.37 -4.11 17.58
C HIS A 58 1.47 -4.57 19.02
#